data_AF-A0A965EQT3-F1
#
_entry.id   AF-A0A965EQT3-F1
#
_cell.length_a   1.000
_cell.length_b   1.000
_cell.length_c   1.000
_cell.angle_alpha   90.00
_cell.angle_beta   90.00
_cell.angle_gamma   90.00
#
_symmetry.space_group_name_H-M   'P 1'
#
loop_
_entity.id
_entity.type
_entity.pdbx_description
1 polymer ?
#
loop_
_entity_poly.entity_id
_entity_poly.type
_entity_poly.pdbx_seq_one_letter_code
_entity_poly.pdbx_strand_id
1 'polypeptide(L)' 'MPYNGFYQNCCVTDLTGHPSISVPAGTIDGLPVGAMFAAKHFDEMTLLRAAKMFVDSMQNTNT' A
#
# COMPACT_ATOMS: atom_id res chain seq x y z
N MET A 1 -13.33 -14.06 -19.99
CA MET A 1 -13.73 -12.68 -19.62
C MET A 1 -12.49 -11.94 -19.07
N PRO A 2 -11.79 -11.09 -19.84
CA PRO A 2 -10.53 -10.46 -19.38
C PRO A 2 -10.74 -9.00 -18.94
N TYR A 3 -11.53 -8.76 -17.89
CA TYR A 3 -11.72 -7.40 -17.35
C TYR A 3 -11.87 -7.45 -15.83
N ASN A 4 -10.77 -7.37 -15.06
CA ASN A 4 -10.75 -6.93 -13.64
C ASN A 4 -9.34 -7.00 -12.98
N GLY A 5 -8.26 -6.66 -13.68
CA GLY A 5 -6.90 -6.68 -13.12
C GLY A 5 -6.67 -5.74 -11.93
N PHE A 6 -7.52 -4.73 -11.74
CA PHE A 6 -7.34 -3.69 -10.71
C PHE A 6 -7.43 -4.21 -9.26
N TYR A 7 -8.18 -5.29 -9.02
CA TYR A 7 -8.37 -5.82 -7.65
C TYR A 7 -7.42 -6.97 -7.31
N GLN A 8 -6.54 -7.39 -8.24
CA GLN A 8 -5.68 -8.56 -8.05
C GLN A 8 -4.75 -8.44 -6.84
N ASN A 9 -4.31 -7.22 -6.51
CA ASN A 9 -3.46 -6.99 -5.34
C ASN A 9 -4.27 -7.07 -4.03
N CYS A 10 -5.48 -6.51 -3.99
CA CYS A 10 -6.33 -6.52 -2.80
C CYS A 10 -6.94 -7.90 -2.53
N CYS A 11 -7.35 -8.62 -3.58
CA CYS A 11 -8.08 -9.88 -3.41
C CYS A 11 -7.29 -10.94 -2.66
N VAL A 12 -5.96 -10.97 -2.80
CA VAL A 12 -5.10 -11.92 -2.09
C VAL A 12 -5.07 -11.61 -0.60
N THR A 13 -4.95 -10.35 -0.20
CA THR A 13 -4.92 -9.96 1.22
C THR A 13 -6.31 -10.04 1.85
N ASP A 14 -7.36 -9.68 1.13
CA ASP A 14 -8.75 -9.78 1.60
C ASP A 14 -9.15 -11.24 1.85
N LEU A 15 -8.77 -12.14 0.94
CA LEU A 15 -9.08 -13.58 1.06
C LEU A 15 -8.29 -14.26 2.19
N THR A 16 -7.05 -13.84 2.41
CA THR A 16 -6.17 -14.45 3.42
C THR A 16 -6.27 -13.78 4.80
N GLY A 17 -6.94 -12.63 4.90
CA GLY A 17 -7.11 -11.87 6.13
C GLY A 17 -5.81 -11.24 6.65
N HIS A 18 -4.79 -11.11 5.80
CA HIS A 18 -3.55 -10.44 6.19
C HIS A 18 -3.78 -8.94 6.32
N PRO A 19 -3.23 -8.28 7.37
CA PRO A 19 -3.33 -6.85 7.51
C PRO A 19 -2.65 -6.16 6.31
N SER A 20 -3.39 -5.26 5.66
CA SER A 20 -2.94 -4.52 4.48
C SER A 20 -3.33 -3.04 4.59
N ILE A 21 -2.42 -2.15 4.16
CA ILE A 21 -2.63 -0.71 4.13
C ILE A 21 -2.16 -0.13 2.79
N SER A 22 -2.97 0.75 2.20
CA SER A 22 -2.60 1.52 1.01
C SER A 22 -2.19 2.93 1.41
N VAL A 23 -1.00 3.36 1.02
CA VAL A 23 -0.46 4.70 1.27
C VAL A 23 -0.09 5.41 -0.03
N PRO A 24 -0.17 6.75 -0.09
CA PRO A 24 0.22 7.50 -1.30
C PRO A 24 1.73 7.34 -1.55
N ALA A 25 2.10 6.92 -2.75
CA ALA A 25 3.48 6.69 -3.18
C ALA A 25 3.99 7.75 -4.18
N GLY A 26 3.17 8.73 -4.52
CA GLY A 26 3.52 9.84 -5.42
C GLY A 26 2.52 10.02 -6.55
N THR A 27 2.91 10.76 -7.59
CA THR A 27 2.15 10.92 -8.82
C THR A 27 2.96 10.43 -10.01
N ILE A 28 2.31 9.70 -10.91
CA ILE A 28 2.87 9.30 -12.21
C ILE A 28 1.92 9.87 -13.26
N ASP A 29 2.46 10.60 -14.24
CA ASP A 29 1.69 11.26 -15.31
C ASP A 29 0.53 12.14 -14.79
N GLY A 30 0.72 12.76 -13.62
CA GLY A 30 -0.29 13.62 -12.97
C GLY A 30 -1.40 12.88 -12.22
N LEU A 31 -1.38 11.55 -12.18
CA LEU A 31 -2.34 10.73 -11.46
C LEU A 31 -1.77 10.23 -10.12
N PRO A 32 -2.56 10.21 -9.03
CA PRO A 32 -2.11 9.71 -7.74
C PRO A 32 -1.90 8.20 -7.80
N VAL A 33 -0.72 7.75 -7.37
CA VAL A 33 -0.37 6.33 -7.28
C VAL A 33 -0.20 5.96 -5.81
N GLY A 34 -0.82 4.85 -5.41
CA GLY A 34 -0.70 4.27 -4.07
C GLY A 34 0.18 3.03 -4.07
N ALA A 35 0.95 2.84 -3.01
CA ALA A 35 1.62 1.58 -2.69
C ALA A 35 0.83 0.84 -1.61
N MET A 36 0.60 -0.46 -1.83
CA MET A 36 -0.08 -1.34 -0.89
C MET A 36 0.96 -2.17 -0.13
N PHE A 37 0.96 -2.05 1.19
CA PHE A 37 1.80 -2.84 2.09
C PHE A 37 0.95 -3.92 2.74
N ALA A 38 1.45 -5.17 2.75
CA ALA A 38 0.84 -6.29 3.45
C ALA A 38 1.83 -6.86 4.47
N ALA A 39 1.35 -7.16 5.68
CA ALA A 39 2.16 -7.77 6.73
C ALA A 39 1.65 -9.16 7.10
N LYS A 40 2.44 -9.88 7.91
CA LYS A 40 2.03 -11.15 8.52
C LYS A 40 0.82 -10.93 9.45
N HIS A 41 0.02 -11.97 9.67
CA HIS A 41 -1.06 -11.94 10.65
C HIS A 41 -0.54 -11.49 12.03
N PHE A 42 -1.28 -10.58 12.66
CA PHE A 42 -1.00 -10.02 14.00
C PHE A 42 0.27 -9.15 14.11
N ASP A 43 0.79 -8.65 12.99
CA ASP A 43 1.93 -7.72 12.95
C ASP A 43 1.53 -6.33 12.41
N GLU A 44 0.36 -5.83 12.82
CA GLU A 44 -0.17 -4.54 12.38
C GLU A 44 0.73 -3.37 12.79
N MET A 45 1.43 -3.47 13.93
CA MET A 45 2.29 -2.39 14.38
C MET A 45 3.53 -2.20 13.51
N THR A 46 4.11 -3.29 13.00
CA THR A 46 5.23 -3.20 12.06
C THR A 46 4.74 -2.63 10.73
N LEU A 47 3.55 -3.04 10.28
CA LEU A 47 2.92 -2.51 9.07
C LEU A 47 2.70 -0.99 9.17
N LEU A 48 2.11 -0.51 10.26
CA LEU A 48 1.84 0.92 10.47
C LEU A 48 3.14 1.73 10.61
N ARG A 49 4.17 1.19 11.27
CA ARG A 49 5.48 1.83 11.36
C ARG A 49 6.15 1.97 10.00
N ALA A 50 6.14 0.90 9.19
CA ALA A 50 6.70 0.91 7.84
C ALA A 50 5.94 1.89 6.93
N ALA A 51 4.61 1.88 6.97
CA ALA A 51 3.76 2.80 6.24
C ALA A 51 4.04 4.27 6.62
N LYS A 52 4.19 4.56 7.92
CA LYS A 52 4.54 5.90 8.41
C LYS A 52 5.92 6.34 7.93
N MET A 53 6.94 5.49 8.07
CA MET A 53 8.30 5.81 7.62
C MET A 53 8.35 6.06 6.11
N PHE A 54 7.59 5.28 5.34
CA PHE A 54 7.49 5.45 3.89
C PHE A 54 6.87 6.81 3.53
N VAL A 55 5.72 7.17 4.13
CA VAL A 55 5.07 8.47 3.89
C VAL A 55 5.96 9.63 4.34
N ASP A 56 6.58 9.54 5.53
CA ASP A 56 7.47 10.57 6.06
C ASP A 56 8.70 10.77 5.12
N SER A 57 9.27 9.67 4.59
CA SER A 57 10.39 9.74 3.62
C SER A 57 9.99 10.38 2.28
N MET A 58 8.76 10.14 1.83
CA MET A 58 8.22 10.72 0.60
C MET A 58 7.91 12.21 0.75
N GLN A 59 7.54 12.66 1.96
CA GLN A 59 7.39 14.08 2.26
C GLN A 59 8.74 14.81 2.26
N ASN A 60 9.79 14.16 2.78
CA ASN A 60 11.12 14.77 2.92
C ASN A 60 11.94 14.82 1.62
N THR A 61 11.46 14.19 0.54
CA THR A 61 12.13 14.19 -0.79
C THR A 61 11.70 15.39 -1.66
N ASN A 62 10.71 16.19 -1.21
CA ASN A 62 10.23 17.40 -1.91
C ASN A 62 10.78 18.73 -1.34
N THR A 63 11.96 18.70 -0.70
CA THR A 63 12.76 19.87 -0.29
C THR A 63 14.19 19.68 -0.75
#